data_AF-A0A953IWM6-F1
#
_entry.id   AF-A0A953IWM6-F1
#
_cell.length_a   1.000
_cell.length_b   1.000
_cell.length_c   1.000
_cell.angle_alpha   90.00
_cell.angle_beta   90.00
_cell.angle_gamma   90.00
#
_symmetry.space_group_name_H-M   'P 1'
#
loop_
_entity.id
_entity.type
_entity.pdbx_description
1 polymer ?
#
loop_
_entity_poly.entity_id
_entity_poly.type
_entity_poly.pdbx_seq_one_letter_code
_entity_poly.pdbx_strand_id
1 'polypeptide(L)'
;VEMLQGINFIPAMIGMFAVSELLRNVVAIDQSGAVLTQKIGNIFVGIWGVMRQYWVNFIRGSTIGVAIGALPGAGADIAAWISYAVSKRFSKEPEKFGTGHVEGIVDATSANNSAIAAAWIPALVFGIPGDSITAIVIGVLYMKGMNPGPTVFLQNPQFIYAVFLIFILANLIMLPLGWLAIKWSKQILRVPRRVLVPVILLFCVVGSFAMTNSPYGIIVMLVLGVIGWIMEENGFPIAPAILGLVLGEMLEQTFMTSMIKSDGAFLGFFQRPIAAVLGILTILIWALMLWRGMKKPALAEIA
;
A
#
# COMPACT_ATOMS: atom_id res chain seq x y z
N VAL A 1 -27.47 -2.90 7.58
CA VAL A 1 -26.93 -2.86 6.20
C VAL A 1 -25.54 -2.21 6.16
N GLU A 2 -25.26 -1.19 6.98
CA GLU A 2 -23.94 -0.52 6.99
C GLU A 2 -22.79 -1.38 7.56
N MET A 3 -23.00 -2.13 8.66
CA MET A 3 -21.98 -3.06 9.18
C MET A 3 -21.66 -4.24 8.24
N LEU A 4 -22.54 -4.50 7.26
CA LEU A 4 -22.33 -5.56 6.25
C LEU A 4 -21.27 -5.17 5.21
N GLN A 5 -20.94 -3.87 5.10
CA GLN A 5 -19.84 -3.39 4.26
C GLN A 5 -18.46 -3.64 4.88
N GLY A 6 -18.39 -4.13 6.13
CA GLY A 6 -17.14 -4.41 6.82
C GLY A 6 -16.38 -3.14 7.20
N ILE A 7 -15.09 -3.27 7.49
CA ILE A 7 -14.20 -2.14 7.75
C ILE A 7 -13.47 -1.83 6.45
N ASN A 8 -13.85 -0.74 5.77
CA ASN A 8 -13.16 -0.34 4.56
C ASN A 8 -11.72 0.11 4.89
N PHE A 9 -10.76 -0.41 4.12
CA PHE A 9 -9.34 -0.12 4.29
C PHE A 9 -9.00 1.38 4.31
N ILE A 10 -9.63 2.18 3.44
CA ILE A 10 -9.26 3.60 3.30
C ILE A 10 -9.66 4.42 4.55
N PRO A 11 -10.93 4.42 5.00
CA PRO A 11 -11.30 5.03 6.28
C PRO A 11 -10.47 4.54 7.46
N ALA A 12 -10.15 3.24 7.51
CA ALA A 12 -9.35 2.66 8.58
C ALA A 12 -7.91 3.19 8.59
N MET A 13 -7.27 3.27 7.42
CA MET A 13 -5.94 3.85 7.27
C MET A 13 -5.94 5.34 7.63
N ILE A 14 -6.93 6.11 7.14
CA ILE A 14 -7.06 7.53 7.46
C ILE A 14 -7.21 7.73 8.98
N GLY A 15 -8.04 6.90 9.63
CA GLY A 15 -8.17 6.90 11.09
C GLY A 15 -6.82 6.65 11.77
N MET A 16 -6.26 5.47 11.55
CA MET A 16 -5.07 5.00 12.26
C MET A 16 -3.79 5.80 11.98
N PHE A 17 -3.65 6.48 10.84
CA PHE A 17 -2.48 7.33 10.56
C PHE A 17 -2.74 8.83 10.67
N ALA A 18 -3.79 9.34 10.02
CA ALA A 18 -3.99 10.78 9.94
C ALA A 18 -4.69 11.29 11.21
N VAL A 19 -5.79 10.66 11.62
CA VAL A 19 -6.55 11.13 12.80
C VAL A 19 -5.77 10.93 14.09
N SER A 20 -5.11 9.78 14.26
CA SER A 20 -4.23 9.51 15.41
C SER A 20 -3.11 10.55 15.57
N GLU A 21 -2.42 10.88 14.48
CA GLU A 21 -1.36 11.88 14.43
C GLU A 21 -1.91 13.29 14.71
N LEU A 22 -3.09 13.62 14.18
CA LEU A 22 -3.74 14.90 14.48
C LEU A 22 -4.10 15.01 15.97
N LEU A 23 -4.66 13.96 16.57
CA LEU A 23 -4.98 13.92 18.00
C LEU A 23 -3.73 14.12 18.86
N ARG A 24 -2.65 13.40 18.55
CA ARG A 24 -1.35 13.54 19.23
C ARG A 24 -0.80 14.96 19.11
N ASN A 25 -0.84 15.53 17.90
CA ASN A 25 -0.37 16.90 17.66
C ASN A 25 -1.22 17.96 18.36
N VAL A 26 -2.51 17.72 18.59
CA VAL A 26 -3.39 18.62 19.35
C VAL A 26 -3.09 18.56 20.85
N VAL A 27 -2.80 17.37 21.37
CA VAL A 27 -2.41 17.21 22.79
C VAL A 27 -1.03 17.83 23.05
N ALA A 28 -0.11 17.80 22.08
CA ALA A 28 1.24 18.34 22.18
C ALA A 28 1.37 19.86 21.87
N ILE A 29 0.26 20.60 21.75
CA ILE A 29 0.23 22.01 21.27
C ILE A 29 1.13 22.96 22.07
N ASP A 30 1.51 22.63 23.31
CA ASP A 30 2.28 23.52 24.17
C ASP A 30 3.81 23.51 23.94
N GLN A 31 4.34 22.68 23.01
CA GLN A 31 5.81 22.48 22.90
C GLN A 31 6.50 22.74 21.54
N SER A 32 5.83 23.12 20.45
CA SER A 32 6.54 23.32 19.17
C SER A 32 6.45 24.73 18.60
N GLY A 33 7.29 25.61 19.15
CA GLY A 33 7.81 26.76 18.43
C GLY A 33 8.68 26.31 17.25
N ALA A 34 8.67 27.11 16.19
CA ALA A 34 9.42 26.99 14.94
C ALA A 34 9.12 25.74 14.09
N VAL A 35 8.30 25.93 13.06
CA VAL A 35 8.43 25.13 11.83
C VAL A 35 9.86 25.30 11.37
N LEU A 36 10.70 24.26 11.53
CA LEU A 36 11.99 24.17 10.86
C LEU A 36 11.70 24.20 9.36
N THR A 37 11.63 25.40 8.79
CA THR A 37 11.74 25.61 7.35
C THR A 37 13.14 25.19 6.94
N GLN A 38 13.36 23.88 6.85
CA GLN A 38 14.51 23.39 6.10
C GLN A 38 14.38 23.97 4.69
N LYS A 39 15.44 24.65 4.26
CA LYS A 39 15.54 25.09 2.86
C LYS A 39 15.53 23.84 2.01
N ILE A 40 14.38 23.53 1.40
CA ILE A 40 14.28 22.48 0.39
C ILE A 40 15.16 22.95 -0.77
N GLY A 41 16.37 22.38 -0.82
CA GLY A 41 17.37 22.63 -1.85
C GLY A 41 16.92 22.12 -3.22
N ASN A 42 17.87 22.02 -4.15
CA ASN A 42 17.57 21.49 -5.47
C ASN A 42 17.31 19.97 -5.37
N ILE A 43 16.10 19.54 -5.76
CA ILE A 43 15.59 18.17 -5.61
C ILE A 43 16.43 17.17 -6.42
N PHE A 44 17.11 17.63 -7.47
CA PHE A 44 17.97 16.80 -8.31
C PHE A 44 19.37 16.57 -7.72
N VAL A 45 19.77 17.28 -6.67
CA VAL A 45 21.09 17.15 -6.07
C VAL A 45 21.15 15.87 -5.23
N GLY A 46 22.15 15.02 -5.49
CA GLY A 46 22.38 13.79 -4.74
C GLY A 46 21.59 12.57 -5.21
N ILE A 47 20.67 12.70 -6.18
CA ILE A 47 19.92 11.57 -6.75
C ILE A 47 20.85 10.45 -7.23
N TRP A 48 21.94 10.82 -7.92
CA TRP A 48 22.90 9.83 -8.41
C TRP A 48 23.63 9.08 -7.29
N GLY A 49 23.95 9.79 -6.19
CA GLY A 49 24.58 9.20 -5.02
C GLY A 49 23.65 8.19 -4.33
N VAL A 50 22.39 8.58 -4.11
CA VAL A 50 21.35 7.70 -3.55
C VAL A 50 21.10 6.50 -4.46
N MET A 51 20.96 6.72 -5.76
CA MET A 51 20.71 5.65 -6.74
C MET A 51 21.85 4.63 -6.75
N ARG A 52 23.11 5.08 -6.70
CA ARG A 52 24.28 4.21 -6.67
C ARG A 52 24.39 3.45 -5.34
N GLN A 53 24.11 4.11 -4.22
CA GLN A 53 24.21 3.51 -2.89
C GLN A 53 23.11 2.46 -2.64
N TYR A 54 21.89 2.72 -3.10
CA TYR A 54 20.70 1.90 -2.84
C TYR A 54 20.20 1.13 -4.06
N TRP A 55 21.05 0.90 -5.07
CA TRP A 55 20.68 0.19 -6.30
C TRP A 55 20.12 -1.22 -6.05
N VAL A 56 20.68 -1.93 -5.07
CA VAL A 56 20.20 -3.27 -4.68
C VAL A 56 18.80 -3.21 -4.09
N ASN A 57 18.52 -2.22 -3.25
CA ASN A 57 17.19 -1.95 -2.70
C ASN A 57 16.20 -1.57 -3.81
N PHE A 58 16.62 -0.71 -4.74
CA PHE A 58 15.80 -0.37 -5.90
C PHE A 58 15.38 -1.60 -6.71
N ILE A 59 16.32 -2.51 -7.02
CA ILE A 59 16.00 -3.75 -7.74
C ILE A 59 15.12 -4.67 -6.90
N ARG A 60 15.44 -4.85 -5.61
CA ARG A 60 14.66 -5.70 -4.70
C ARG A 60 13.22 -5.21 -4.60
N GLY A 61 13.03 -3.94 -4.26
CA GLY A 61 11.71 -3.31 -4.20
C GLY A 61 10.97 -3.41 -5.53
N SER A 62 11.63 -3.10 -6.65
CA SER A 62 11.02 -3.24 -7.98
C SER A 62 10.57 -4.67 -8.27
N THR A 63 11.39 -5.68 -7.94
CA THR A 63 11.07 -7.10 -8.16
C THR A 63 9.90 -7.55 -7.30
N ILE A 64 9.89 -7.17 -6.02
CA ILE A 64 8.77 -7.43 -5.10
C ILE A 64 7.49 -6.78 -5.65
N GLY A 65 7.58 -5.54 -6.12
CA GLY A 65 6.45 -4.83 -6.71
C GLY A 65 5.92 -5.49 -7.97
N VAL A 66 6.78 -5.94 -8.89
CA VAL A 66 6.34 -6.68 -10.08
C VAL A 66 5.67 -8.01 -9.69
N ALA A 67 6.27 -8.75 -8.76
CA ALA A 67 5.73 -10.03 -8.32
C ALA A 67 4.35 -9.87 -7.66
N ILE A 68 4.16 -8.86 -6.82
CA ILE A 68 2.88 -8.58 -6.15
C ILE A 68 1.87 -7.97 -7.12
N GLY A 69 2.28 -7.02 -7.96
CA GLY A 69 1.39 -6.39 -8.93
C GLY A 69 0.87 -7.36 -9.99
N ALA A 70 1.64 -8.41 -10.33
CA ALA A 70 1.16 -9.47 -11.21
C ALA A 70 0.06 -10.34 -10.57
N LEU A 71 -0.14 -10.28 -9.25
CA LEU A 71 -1.21 -10.98 -8.56
C LEU A 71 -2.50 -10.16 -8.65
N PRO A 72 -3.61 -10.76 -9.13
CA PRO A 72 -4.90 -10.08 -9.18
C PRO A 72 -5.37 -9.63 -7.79
N GLY A 73 -5.83 -8.39 -7.68
CA GLY A 73 -6.42 -7.83 -6.47
C GLY A 73 -5.44 -7.41 -5.36
N ALA A 74 -4.12 -7.60 -5.53
CA ALA A 74 -3.14 -7.23 -4.50
C ALA A 74 -2.82 -5.72 -4.47
N GLY A 75 -2.75 -5.09 -5.64
CA GLY A 75 -2.48 -3.65 -5.75
C GLY A 75 -1.11 -3.16 -5.26
N ALA A 76 -0.86 -1.89 -5.54
CA ALA A 76 0.45 -1.27 -5.34
C ALA A 76 0.76 -0.90 -3.88
N ASP A 77 -0.28 -0.63 -3.09
CA ASP A 77 -0.14 -0.30 -1.66
C ASP A 77 0.41 -1.50 -0.87
N ILE A 78 -0.09 -2.71 -1.14
CA ILE A 78 0.42 -3.94 -0.51
C ILE A 78 1.87 -4.18 -0.92
N ALA A 79 2.20 -3.97 -2.20
CA ALA A 79 3.56 -4.10 -2.68
C ALA A 79 4.54 -3.18 -1.94
N ALA A 80 4.15 -1.92 -1.74
CA ALA A 80 4.96 -0.96 -1.00
C ALA A 80 5.17 -1.40 0.46
N TRP A 81 4.12 -1.85 1.14
CA TRP A 81 4.17 -2.28 2.54
C TRP A 81 4.96 -3.57 2.75
N ILE A 82 4.76 -4.58 1.88
CA ILE A 82 5.53 -5.82 1.95
C ILE A 82 7.01 -5.52 1.66
N SER A 83 7.31 -4.71 0.64
CA SER A 83 8.67 -4.28 0.33
C SER A 83 9.32 -3.56 1.52
N TYR A 84 8.58 -2.65 2.17
CA TYR A 84 9.04 -1.97 3.38
C TYR A 84 9.34 -2.94 4.54
N ALA A 85 8.44 -3.90 4.80
CA ALA A 85 8.62 -4.89 5.86
C ALA A 85 9.82 -5.82 5.59
N VAL A 86 9.98 -6.26 4.33
CA VAL A 86 11.14 -7.05 3.89
C VAL A 86 12.42 -6.22 4.05
N SER A 87 12.39 -4.95 3.64
CA SER A 87 13.53 -4.04 3.80
C SER A 87 13.94 -3.88 5.25
N LYS A 88 12.99 -3.59 6.14
CA LYS A 88 13.23 -3.48 7.59
C LYS A 88 13.85 -4.76 8.17
N ARG A 89 13.38 -5.93 7.74
CA ARG A 89 13.85 -7.22 8.24
C ARG A 89 15.29 -7.55 7.81
N PHE A 90 15.70 -7.13 6.62
CA PHE A 90 17.01 -7.42 6.05
C PHE A 90 17.99 -6.24 6.14
N SER A 91 17.56 -5.08 6.63
CA SER A 91 18.42 -3.93 6.82
C SER A 91 19.42 -4.17 7.95
N LYS A 92 20.58 -3.53 7.83
CA LYS A 92 21.60 -3.46 8.89
C LYS A 92 21.21 -2.49 10.00
N GLU A 93 20.27 -1.58 9.73
CA GLU A 93 19.85 -0.49 10.64
C GLU A 93 18.31 -0.46 10.78
N PRO A 94 17.68 -1.56 11.25
CA PRO A 94 16.22 -1.67 11.37
C PRO A 94 15.58 -0.62 12.28
N GLU A 95 16.34 -0.07 13.23
CA GLU A 95 15.92 0.97 14.17
C GLU A 95 15.64 2.32 13.52
N LYS A 96 16.19 2.61 12.33
CA LYS A 96 15.94 3.87 11.60
C LYS A 96 14.62 3.85 10.82
N PHE A 97 13.97 2.69 10.71
CA PHE A 97 12.71 2.56 9.99
C PHE A 97 11.57 3.23 10.76
N GLY A 98 10.99 4.26 10.16
CA GLY A 98 9.93 5.09 10.75
C GLY A 98 10.36 6.55 10.92
N THR A 99 11.67 6.84 10.87
CA THR A 99 12.22 8.20 11.01
C THR A 99 12.55 8.87 9.67
N GLY A 100 12.07 8.32 8.55
CA GLY A 100 12.42 8.78 7.20
C GLY A 100 13.71 8.19 6.64
N HIS A 101 14.13 7.01 7.10
CA HIS A 101 15.32 6.30 6.56
C HIS A 101 15.21 6.04 5.06
N VAL A 102 16.24 6.43 4.31
CA VAL A 102 16.25 6.42 2.83
C VAL A 102 16.05 5.01 2.27
N GLU A 103 16.61 3.99 2.94
CA GLU A 103 16.50 2.59 2.50
C GLU A 103 15.04 2.13 2.37
N GLY A 104 14.23 2.38 3.39
CA GLY A 104 12.82 2.00 3.39
C GLY A 104 11.99 2.79 2.38
N ILE A 105 12.35 4.06 2.15
CA ILE A 105 11.69 4.90 1.14
C ILE A 105 11.99 4.37 -0.26
N VAL A 106 13.26 4.07 -0.58
CA VAL A 106 13.65 3.55 -1.90
C VAL A 106 12.96 2.21 -2.19
N ASP A 107 12.98 1.25 -1.26
CA ASP A 107 12.34 -0.06 -1.45
C ASP A 107 10.81 0.07 -1.63
N ALA A 108 10.14 0.85 -0.77
CA ALA A 108 8.68 0.98 -0.81
C ALA A 108 8.21 1.74 -2.07
N THR A 109 8.88 2.83 -2.42
CA THR A 109 8.53 3.64 -3.60
C THR A 109 8.82 2.92 -4.92
N SER A 110 9.93 2.16 -4.98
CA SER A 110 10.26 1.34 -6.15
C SER A 110 9.23 0.22 -6.34
N ALA A 111 8.82 -0.44 -5.25
CA ALA A 111 7.79 -1.48 -5.28
C ALA A 111 6.42 -0.93 -5.68
N ASN A 112 6.02 0.23 -5.13
CA ASN A 112 4.78 0.90 -5.52
C ASN A 112 4.76 1.18 -7.03
N ASN A 113 5.82 1.79 -7.55
CA ASN A 113 5.86 2.20 -8.95
C ASN A 113 5.91 1.00 -9.91
N SER A 114 6.64 -0.07 -9.57
CA SER A 114 6.70 -1.26 -10.41
C SER A 114 5.43 -2.11 -10.33
N ALA A 115 4.75 -2.14 -9.18
CA ALA A 115 3.48 -2.85 -9.00
C ALA A 115 2.36 -2.26 -9.85
N ILE A 116 2.28 -0.93 -9.96
CA ILE A 116 1.28 -0.27 -10.82
C ILE A 116 1.43 -0.74 -12.28
N ALA A 117 2.65 -0.83 -12.79
CA ALA A 117 2.88 -1.34 -14.15
C ALA A 117 2.54 -2.84 -14.26
N ALA A 118 2.89 -3.64 -13.25
CA ALA A 118 2.63 -5.07 -13.24
C ALA A 118 1.14 -5.44 -13.08
N ALA A 119 0.34 -4.59 -12.44
CA ALA A 119 -1.12 -4.75 -12.31
C ALA A 119 -1.84 -4.83 -13.67
N TRP A 120 -1.20 -4.34 -14.73
CA TRP A 120 -1.73 -4.43 -16.09
C TRP A 120 -1.48 -5.76 -16.78
N ILE A 121 -0.58 -6.60 -16.25
CA ILE A 121 -0.35 -7.95 -16.76
C ILE A 121 -1.65 -8.77 -16.67
N PRO A 122 -2.27 -8.98 -15.49
CA PRO A 122 -3.53 -9.71 -15.43
C PRO A 122 -4.69 -8.95 -16.08
N ALA A 123 -4.68 -7.61 -16.04
CA ALA A 123 -5.76 -6.80 -16.61
C ALA A 123 -5.83 -6.94 -18.14
N LEU A 124 -4.70 -6.86 -18.83
CA LEU A 124 -4.66 -6.97 -20.30
C LEU A 124 -4.73 -8.42 -20.78
N VAL A 125 -4.07 -9.35 -20.08
CA VAL A 125 -3.98 -10.74 -20.53
C VAL A 125 -5.23 -11.55 -20.16
N PHE A 126 -5.78 -11.35 -18.97
CA PHE A 126 -6.90 -12.14 -18.47
C PHE A 126 -8.21 -11.36 -18.36
N GLY A 127 -8.18 -10.03 -18.55
CA GLY A 127 -9.35 -9.18 -18.28
C GLY A 127 -9.70 -9.09 -16.80
N ILE A 128 -8.77 -9.47 -15.92
CA ILE A 128 -8.97 -9.49 -14.47
C ILE A 128 -8.19 -8.33 -13.87
N PRO A 129 -8.83 -7.44 -13.10
CA PRO A 129 -8.14 -6.30 -12.51
C PRO A 129 -7.02 -6.73 -11.56
N GLY A 130 -5.87 -6.07 -11.68
CA GLY A 130 -4.76 -6.19 -10.72
C GLY A 130 -5.03 -5.42 -9.43
N ASP A 131 -5.84 -4.37 -9.50
CA ASP A 131 -6.22 -3.48 -8.40
C ASP A 131 -7.50 -2.70 -8.74
N SER A 132 -7.97 -1.88 -7.81
CA SER A 132 -9.17 -1.06 -7.97
C SER A 132 -9.08 -0.06 -9.13
N ILE A 133 -7.88 0.47 -9.41
CA ILE A 133 -7.67 1.45 -10.49
C ILE A 133 -7.79 0.76 -11.85
N THR A 134 -7.14 -0.39 -12.02
CA THR A 134 -7.23 -1.21 -13.24
C THR A 134 -8.63 -1.76 -13.45
N ALA A 135 -9.43 -2.01 -12.40
CA ALA A 135 -10.85 -2.36 -12.53
C ALA A 135 -11.66 -1.25 -13.19
N ILE A 136 -11.46 0.00 -12.76
CA ILE A 136 -12.12 1.17 -13.38
C ILE A 136 -11.69 1.29 -14.84
N VAL A 137 -10.39 1.15 -15.11
CA VAL A 137 -9.87 1.17 -16.48
C VAL A 137 -10.51 0.08 -17.32
N ILE A 138 -10.56 -1.17 -16.86
CA ILE A 138 -11.23 -2.28 -17.57
C ILE A 138 -12.69 -1.90 -17.87
N GLY A 139 -13.39 -1.28 -16.94
CA GLY A 139 -14.74 -0.73 -17.17
C GLY A 139 -14.78 0.30 -18.31
N VAL A 140 -13.84 1.24 -18.35
CA VAL A 140 -13.71 2.22 -19.44
C VAL A 140 -13.37 1.54 -20.78
N LEU A 141 -12.50 0.52 -20.77
CA LEU A 141 -12.16 -0.25 -21.96
C LEU A 141 -13.39 -0.96 -22.52
N TYR A 142 -14.17 -1.62 -21.66
CA TYR A 142 -15.44 -2.24 -22.05
C TYR A 142 -16.44 -1.22 -22.60
N MET A 143 -16.59 -0.06 -21.96
CA MET A 143 -17.45 1.02 -22.48
C MET A 143 -17.02 1.52 -23.86
N LYS A 144 -15.72 1.42 -24.18
CA LYS A 144 -15.16 1.77 -25.48
C LYS A 144 -15.17 0.61 -26.48
N GLY A 145 -15.82 -0.52 -26.15
CA GLY A 145 -15.91 -1.70 -27.00
C GLY A 145 -14.62 -2.52 -27.06
N MET A 146 -13.68 -2.29 -26.15
CA MET A 146 -12.42 -3.01 -26.04
C MET A 146 -12.54 -4.05 -24.92
N ASN A 147 -12.58 -5.33 -25.29
CA ASN A 147 -12.61 -6.43 -24.34
C ASN A 147 -11.20 -6.92 -24.03
N PRO A 148 -10.59 -6.58 -22.87
CA PRO A 148 -9.23 -7.03 -22.55
C PRO A 148 -9.15 -8.56 -22.51
N GLY A 149 -8.02 -9.11 -22.94
CA GLY A 149 -7.80 -10.55 -23.04
C GLY A 149 -6.77 -10.93 -24.10
N PRO A 150 -6.42 -12.22 -24.23
CA PRO A 150 -5.36 -12.67 -25.14
C PRO A 150 -5.71 -12.38 -26.60
N THR A 151 -7.00 -12.35 -26.93
CA THR A 151 -7.52 -12.06 -28.27
C THR A 151 -7.25 -10.63 -28.71
N VAL A 152 -7.13 -9.66 -27.80
CA VAL A 152 -6.79 -8.27 -28.14
C VAL A 152 -5.39 -8.18 -28.75
N PHE A 153 -4.45 -8.95 -28.21
CA PHE A 153 -3.08 -9.00 -28.73
C PHE A 153 -3.04 -9.58 -30.16
N LEU A 154 -3.99 -10.44 -30.52
CA LEU A 154 -4.06 -11.08 -31.84
C LEU A 154 -4.87 -10.25 -32.85
N GLN A 155 -6.03 -9.74 -32.43
CA GLN A 155 -7.00 -9.09 -33.33
C GLN A 155 -6.81 -7.58 -33.41
N ASN A 156 -6.32 -6.94 -32.34
CA ASN A 156 -6.20 -5.49 -32.25
C ASN A 156 -4.84 -5.07 -31.64
N PRO A 157 -3.70 -5.48 -32.23
CA PRO A 157 -2.37 -5.19 -31.67
C PRO A 157 -2.09 -3.68 -31.57
N GLN A 158 -2.66 -2.88 -32.48
CA GLN A 158 -2.55 -1.42 -32.46
C GLN A 158 -3.07 -0.81 -31.15
N PHE A 159 -4.11 -1.39 -30.55
CA PHE A 159 -4.64 -0.93 -29.28
C PHE A 159 -3.64 -1.14 -28.13
N ILE A 160 -2.99 -2.31 -28.09
CA ILE A 160 -1.96 -2.60 -27.09
C ILE A 160 -0.78 -1.65 -27.22
N TYR A 161 -0.33 -1.37 -28.45
CA TYR A 161 0.74 -0.40 -28.68
C TYR A 161 0.34 1.01 -28.24
N ALA A 162 -0.90 1.43 -28.47
CA ALA A 162 -1.39 2.71 -27.99
C ALA A 162 -1.38 2.78 -26.45
N VAL A 163 -1.80 1.72 -25.76
CA VAL A 163 -1.74 1.64 -24.29
C VAL A 163 -0.30 1.76 -23.80
N PHE A 164 0.65 1.01 -24.37
CA PHE A 164 2.06 1.10 -23.99
C PHE A 164 2.66 2.48 -24.26
N LEU A 165 2.29 3.12 -25.38
CA LEU A 165 2.75 4.47 -25.69
C LEU A 165 2.19 5.50 -24.70
N ILE A 166 0.91 5.38 -24.34
CA ILE A 166 0.28 6.20 -23.29
C ILE A 166 1.00 6.00 -21.96
N PHE A 167 1.42 4.78 -21.61
CA PHE A 167 2.19 4.53 -20.39
C PHE A 167 3.52 5.26 -20.37
N ILE A 168 4.27 5.19 -21.48
CA ILE A 168 5.55 5.90 -21.60
C ILE A 168 5.30 7.41 -21.45
N LEU A 169 4.29 7.93 -22.15
CA LEU A 169 3.93 9.35 -22.11
C LEU A 169 3.44 9.79 -20.72
N ALA A 170 2.65 8.96 -20.03
CA ALA A 170 2.20 9.21 -18.66
C ALA A 170 3.39 9.28 -17.68
N ASN A 171 4.36 8.37 -17.81
CA ASN A 171 5.59 8.41 -17.00
C ASN A 171 6.41 9.68 -17.28
N LEU A 172 6.49 10.12 -18.53
CA LEU A 172 7.18 11.37 -18.88
C LEU A 172 6.45 12.59 -18.31
N ILE A 173 5.11 12.63 -18.37
CA ILE A 173 4.28 13.70 -17.80
C ILE A 173 4.32 13.69 -16.26
N MET A 174 4.53 12.52 -15.64
CA MET A 174 4.65 12.40 -14.19
C MET A 174 5.84 13.20 -13.64
N LEU A 175 6.92 13.37 -14.41
CA LEU A 175 8.10 14.13 -13.99
C LEU A 175 7.81 15.63 -13.73
N PRO A 176 7.29 16.42 -14.70
CA PRO A 176 6.95 17.83 -14.45
C PRO A 176 5.81 17.99 -13.45
N LEU A 177 4.82 17.10 -13.43
CA LEU A 177 3.73 17.14 -12.44
C LEU A 177 4.25 16.89 -11.02
N GLY A 178 5.11 15.88 -10.84
CA GLY A 178 5.75 15.61 -9.56
C GLY A 178 6.62 16.77 -9.09
N TRP A 179 7.39 17.38 -9.99
CA TRP A 179 8.18 18.57 -9.67
C TRP A 179 7.31 19.76 -9.24
N LEU A 180 6.20 20.02 -9.95
CA LEU A 180 5.26 21.09 -9.61
C LEU A 180 4.60 20.82 -8.25
N ALA A 181 4.19 19.58 -7.99
CA ALA A 181 3.63 19.16 -6.71
C ALA A 181 4.62 19.42 -5.56
N ILE A 182 5.88 19.00 -5.70
CA ILE A 182 6.92 19.26 -4.66
C ILE A 182 7.11 20.77 -4.45
N LYS A 183 7.10 21.57 -5.53
CA LYS A 183 7.23 23.03 -5.44
C LYS A 183 6.06 23.65 -4.67
N TRP A 184 4.83 23.14 -4.86
CA TRP A 184 3.63 23.61 -4.17
C TRP A 184 3.54 23.12 -2.72
N SER A 185 4.05 21.94 -2.40
CA SER A 185 4.10 21.40 -1.03
C SER A 185 4.80 22.35 -0.06
N LYS A 186 5.80 23.13 -0.53
CA LYS A 186 6.47 24.15 0.30
C LYS A 186 5.50 25.20 0.85
N GLN A 187 4.45 25.53 0.10
CA GLN A 187 3.47 26.53 0.49
C GLN A 187 2.50 25.97 1.54
N ILE A 188 2.15 24.69 1.44
CA ILE A 188 1.32 23.98 2.42
C ILE A 188 2.01 23.95 3.79
N LEU A 189 3.32 23.70 3.81
CA LEU A 189 4.12 23.69 5.04
C LEU A 189 4.23 25.05 5.75
N ARG A 190 3.90 26.16 5.06
CA ARG A 190 3.88 27.50 5.65
C ARG A 190 2.56 27.84 6.35
N VAL A 191 1.51 27.05 6.12
CA VAL A 191 0.19 27.28 6.72
C VAL A 191 0.28 27.02 8.22
N PRO A 192 -0.20 27.95 9.07
CA PRO A 192 -0.15 27.76 10.52
C PRO A 192 -0.94 26.50 10.92
N ARG A 193 -0.37 25.71 11.86
CA ARG A 193 -0.94 24.44 12.34
C ARG A 193 -2.41 24.57 12.76
N ARG A 194 -2.80 25.71 13.36
CA ARG A 194 -4.18 26.01 13.78
C ARG A 194 -5.21 25.97 12.64
N VAL A 195 -4.79 26.25 11.41
CA VAL A 195 -5.64 26.19 10.21
C VAL A 195 -5.43 24.86 9.48
N LEU A 196 -4.18 24.38 9.42
CA LEU A 196 -3.83 23.16 8.71
C LEU A 196 -4.54 21.91 9.29
N VAL A 197 -4.57 21.78 10.62
CA VAL A 197 -5.18 20.62 11.31
C VAL A 197 -6.68 20.47 11.01
N PRO A 198 -7.53 21.50 11.19
CA PRO A 198 -8.95 21.42 10.82
C PRO A 198 -9.18 21.12 9.34
N VAL A 199 -8.34 21.67 8.45
CA VAL A 199 -8.45 21.44 7.00
C VAL A 199 -8.12 19.98 6.66
N ILE A 200 -7.06 19.41 7.24
CA ILE A 200 -6.74 17.98 7.05
C ILE A 200 -7.90 17.12 7.56
N LEU A 201 -8.45 17.43 8.74
CA LEU A 201 -9.56 16.68 9.30
C LEU A 201 -10.81 16.75 8.42
N LEU A 202 -11.12 17.92 7.86
CA LEU A 202 -12.19 18.10 6.88
C LEU A 202 -11.98 17.20 5.65
N PHE A 203 -10.77 17.20 5.08
CA PHE A 203 -10.44 16.33 3.94
C PHE A 203 -10.52 14.85 4.29
N CYS A 204 -10.14 14.46 5.51
CA CYS A 204 -10.26 13.08 5.99
C CYS A 204 -11.74 12.65 6.09
N VAL A 205 -12.61 13.51 6.63
CA VAL A 205 -14.05 13.27 6.70
C VAL A 205 -14.67 13.16 5.30
N VAL A 206 -14.37 14.12 4.43
CA VAL A 206 -14.87 14.13 3.03
C VAL A 206 -14.35 12.91 2.26
N GLY A 207 -13.07 12.57 2.39
CA GLY A 207 -12.46 11.43 1.73
C GLY A 207 -13.06 10.10 2.19
N SER A 208 -13.24 9.93 3.51
CA SER A 208 -13.88 8.74 4.07
C SER A 208 -15.33 8.58 3.60
N PHE A 209 -16.08 9.68 3.58
CA PHE A 209 -17.45 9.70 3.06
C PHE A 209 -17.49 9.40 1.56
N ALA A 210 -16.60 9.99 0.76
CA ALA A 210 -16.56 9.77 -0.69
C ALA A 210 -16.24 8.32 -1.05
N MET A 211 -15.40 7.64 -0.26
CA MET A 211 -15.03 6.25 -0.52
C MET A 211 -16.13 5.25 -0.14
N THR A 212 -16.85 5.49 0.94
CA THR A 212 -17.88 4.56 1.44
C THR A 212 -19.29 4.95 1.02
N ASN A 213 -19.48 6.19 0.55
CA ASN A 213 -20.77 6.82 0.29
C ASN A 213 -21.74 6.68 1.49
N SER A 214 -21.20 6.62 2.71
CA SER A 214 -21.96 6.43 3.95
C SER A 214 -21.29 7.15 5.14
N PRO A 215 -22.07 7.68 6.09
CA PRO A 215 -21.55 8.18 7.36
C PRO A 215 -20.80 7.13 8.18
N TYR A 216 -21.08 5.85 7.96
CA TYR A 216 -20.42 4.74 8.66
C TYR A 216 -18.89 4.78 8.46
N GLY A 217 -18.39 5.11 7.26
CA GLY A 217 -16.96 5.27 7.02
C GLY A 217 -16.33 6.35 7.90
N ILE A 218 -17.05 7.45 8.14
CA ILE A 218 -16.58 8.54 9.02
C ILE A 218 -16.48 8.04 10.46
N ILE A 219 -17.47 7.27 10.94
CA ILE A 219 -17.47 6.70 12.29
C ILE A 219 -16.27 5.74 12.45
N VAL A 220 -16.08 4.82 11.50
CA VAL A 220 -14.94 3.89 11.49
C VAL A 220 -13.61 4.64 11.54
N MET A 221 -13.46 5.69 10.71
CA MET A 221 -12.28 6.54 10.69
C MET A 221 -12.02 7.19 12.06
N LEU A 222 -13.05 7.76 12.71
CA LEU A 222 -12.89 8.40 14.02
C LEU A 222 -12.54 7.39 15.12
N VAL A 223 -13.24 6.25 15.16
CA VAL A 223 -13.00 5.19 16.15
C VAL A 223 -11.59 4.63 16.01
N LEU A 224 -11.17 4.28 14.79
CA LEU A 224 -9.83 3.79 14.52
C LEU A 224 -8.75 4.86 14.71
N GLY A 225 -9.08 6.13 14.58
CA GLY A 225 -8.19 7.23 14.94
C GLY A 225 -7.90 7.31 16.43
N VAL A 226 -8.92 7.14 17.26
CA VAL A 226 -8.75 7.07 18.72
C VAL A 226 -7.97 5.81 19.11
N ILE A 227 -8.29 4.65 18.51
CA ILE A 227 -7.54 3.40 18.75
C ILE A 227 -6.08 3.55 18.33
N GLY A 228 -5.82 4.11 17.15
CA GLY A 228 -4.46 4.35 16.66
C GLY A 228 -3.68 5.27 17.60
N TRP A 229 -4.30 6.35 18.09
CA TRP A 229 -3.68 7.23 19.07
C TRP A 229 -3.33 6.50 20.38
N ILE A 230 -4.23 5.67 20.91
CA ILE A 230 -3.97 4.85 22.12
C ILE A 230 -2.84 3.86 21.88
N MET A 231 -2.79 3.21 20.71
CA MET A 231 -1.73 2.27 20.37
C MET A 231 -0.37 2.94 20.37
N GLU A 232 -0.24 4.08 19.70
CA GLU A 232 1.00 4.84 19.64
C GLU A 232 1.47 5.34 21.00
N GLU A 233 0.55 5.86 21.83
CA GLU A 233 0.87 6.35 23.18
C GLU A 233 1.42 5.24 24.09
N ASN A 234 0.98 3.99 23.88
CA ASN A 234 1.46 2.82 24.61
C ASN A 234 2.66 2.12 23.92
N GLY A 235 3.26 2.73 22.89
CA GLY A 235 4.41 2.18 22.18
C GLY A 235 4.09 1.00 21.25
N PHE A 236 2.80 0.74 20.96
CA PHE A 236 2.42 -0.25 19.96
C PHE A 236 2.56 0.33 18.55
N PRO A 237 3.32 -0.31 17.67
CA PRO A 237 3.48 0.17 16.30
C PRO A 237 2.15 0.02 15.53
N ILE A 238 1.67 1.10 14.93
CA ILE A 238 0.45 1.10 14.11
C ILE A 238 0.67 0.38 12.76
N ALA A 239 1.88 0.47 12.19
CA ALA A 239 2.18 -0.08 10.87
C ALA A 239 1.85 -1.59 10.73
N PRO A 240 2.19 -2.48 11.68
CA PRO A 240 1.75 -3.88 11.65
C PRO A 240 0.22 -4.08 11.70
N ALA A 241 -0.51 -3.25 12.44
CA ALA A 241 -1.98 -3.35 12.51
C ALA A 241 -2.62 -2.99 11.17
N ILE A 242 -2.11 -1.95 10.51
CA ILE A 242 -2.55 -1.57 9.16
C ILE A 242 -2.21 -2.68 8.17
N LEU A 243 -0.99 -3.22 8.22
CA LEU A 243 -0.57 -4.35 7.38
C LEU A 243 -1.52 -5.55 7.55
N GLY A 244 -1.90 -5.85 8.78
CA GLY A 244 -2.87 -6.90 9.09
C GLY A 244 -4.25 -6.61 8.51
N LEU A 245 -4.72 -5.37 8.59
CA LEU A 245 -6.01 -4.96 8.03
C LEU A 245 -6.04 -5.12 6.50
N VAL A 246 -4.97 -4.70 5.80
CA VAL A 246 -4.90 -4.81 4.34
C VAL A 246 -4.82 -6.27 3.90
N LEU A 247 -3.94 -7.04 4.53
CA LEU A 247 -3.74 -8.45 4.18
C LEU A 247 -4.95 -9.30 4.56
N GLY A 248 -5.64 -8.96 5.65
CA GLY A 248 -6.84 -9.65 6.11
C GLY A 248 -7.97 -9.59 5.10
N GLU A 249 -8.29 -8.39 4.60
CA GLU A 249 -9.34 -8.21 3.58
C GLU A 249 -9.03 -9.01 2.30
N MET A 250 -7.79 -8.90 1.80
CA MET A 250 -7.37 -9.63 0.60
C MET A 250 -7.40 -11.15 0.81
N LEU A 251 -6.95 -11.62 1.97
CA LEU A 251 -6.98 -13.04 2.33
C LEU A 251 -8.41 -13.55 2.38
N GLU A 252 -9.31 -12.84 3.04
CA GLU A 252 -10.72 -13.21 3.16
C GLU A 252 -11.40 -13.26 1.79
N GLN A 253 -11.25 -12.22 0.97
CA GLN A 253 -11.85 -12.17 -0.36
C GLN A 253 -11.32 -13.28 -1.28
N THR A 254 -10.01 -13.54 -1.25
CA THR A 254 -9.38 -14.59 -2.07
C THR A 254 -9.77 -15.99 -1.57
N PHE A 255 -9.83 -16.17 -0.25
CA PHE A 255 -10.28 -17.42 0.38
C PHE A 255 -11.73 -17.72 0.02
N MET A 256 -12.64 -16.75 0.20
CA MET A 256 -14.05 -16.89 -0.14
C MET A 256 -14.25 -17.16 -1.64
N THR A 257 -13.55 -16.42 -2.51
CA THR A 257 -13.61 -16.66 -3.97
C THR A 257 -13.16 -18.07 -4.34
N SER A 258 -12.11 -18.57 -3.68
CA SER A 258 -11.59 -19.91 -3.91
C SER A 258 -12.54 -20.99 -3.38
N MET A 259 -13.12 -20.79 -2.20
CA MET A 259 -14.10 -21.70 -1.59
C MET A 259 -15.40 -21.79 -2.40
N ILE A 260 -15.88 -20.68 -2.94
CA ILE A 260 -17.05 -20.67 -3.85
C ILE A 260 -16.72 -21.46 -5.12
N LYS A 261 -15.52 -21.29 -5.68
CA LYS A 261 -15.09 -22.04 -6.88
C LYS A 261 -14.88 -23.53 -6.64
N SER A 262 -14.63 -23.94 -5.40
CA SER A 262 -14.44 -25.35 -5.03
C SER A 262 -15.69 -25.98 -4.40
N ASP A 263 -16.86 -25.33 -4.52
CA ASP A 263 -18.12 -25.78 -3.91
C ASP A 263 -18.00 -26.09 -2.41
N GLY A 264 -17.18 -25.31 -1.70
CA GLY A 264 -16.92 -25.48 -0.27
C GLY A 264 -15.93 -26.60 0.08
N ALA A 265 -15.34 -27.28 -0.91
CA ALA A 265 -14.34 -28.32 -0.64
C ALA A 265 -12.95 -27.71 -0.38
N PHE A 266 -12.46 -27.86 0.85
CA PHE A 266 -11.09 -27.44 1.23
C PHE A 266 -9.99 -28.18 0.46
N LEU A 267 -10.27 -29.40 -0.03
CA LEU A 267 -9.36 -30.13 -0.92
C LEU A 267 -9.14 -29.42 -2.26
N GLY A 268 -10.03 -28.49 -2.66
CA GLY A 268 -9.88 -27.68 -3.87
C GLY A 268 -8.59 -26.85 -3.92
N PHE A 269 -8.06 -26.44 -2.76
CA PHE A 269 -6.78 -25.73 -2.69
C PHE A 269 -5.57 -26.58 -3.09
N PHE A 270 -5.67 -27.91 -3.00
CA PHE A 270 -4.58 -28.84 -3.33
C PHE A 270 -4.78 -29.56 -4.67
N GLN A 271 -5.88 -29.31 -5.38
CA GLN A 271 -6.16 -29.98 -6.66
C GLN A 271 -5.24 -29.50 -7.79
N ARG A 272 -4.76 -28.25 -7.74
CA ARG A 272 -3.83 -27.70 -8.74
C ARG A 272 -2.39 -27.88 -8.27
N PRO A 273 -1.46 -28.37 -9.12
CA PRO A 273 -0.08 -28.64 -8.72
C PRO A 273 0.63 -27.44 -8.10
N ILE A 274 0.45 -26.25 -8.66
CA ILE A 274 1.06 -25.01 -8.17
C ILE A 274 0.45 -24.61 -6.81
N ALA A 275 -0.87 -24.70 -6.67
CA ALA A 275 -1.56 -24.36 -5.43
C ALA A 275 -1.20 -25.35 -4.30
N ALA A 276 -1.05 -26.64 -4.62
CA ALA A 276 -0.60 -27.66 -3.68
C ALA A 276 0.83 -27.38 -3.17
N VAL A 277 1.76 -27.06 -4.08
CA VAL A 277 3.14 -26.70 -3.70
C VAL A 277 3.17 -25.47 -2.79
N LEU A 278 2.44 -24.41 -3.16
CA LEU A 278 2.35 -23.19 -2.35
C LEU A 278 1.67 -23.44 -0.99
N GLY A 279 0.62 -24.26 -0.96
CA GLY A 279 -0.08 -24.66 0.27
C GLY A 279 0.84 -25.42 1.22
N ILE A 280 1.59 -26.41 0.71
CA ILE A 280 2.56 -27.18 1.50
C ILE A 280 3.68 -26.27 2.03
N LEU A 281 4.24 -25.39 1.20
CA LEU A 281 5.25 -24.42 1.62
C LEU A 281 4.73 -23.49 2.72
N THR A 282 3.49 -23.02 2.60
CA THR A 282 2.85 -22.16 3.60
C THR A 282 2.72 -22.90 4.94
N ILE A 283 2.22 -24.14 4.93
CA ILE A 283 2.11 -24.98 6.12
C ILE A 283 3.49 -25.23 6.76
N LEU A 284 4.52 -25.50 5.94
CA LEU A 284 5.89 -25.70 6.42
C LEU A 284 6.46 -24.44 7.08
N ILE A 285 6.25 -23.26 6.49
CA ILE A 285 6.72 -21.99 7.06
C ILE A 285 6.02 -21.72 8.39
N TRP A 286 4.70 -21.94 8.46
CA TRP A 286 3.93 -21.78 9.70
C TRP A 286 4.38 -22.77 10.77
N ALA A 287 4.56 -24.04 10.42
CA ALA A 287 5.07 -25.06 11.33
C ALA A 287 6.47 -24.70 11.85
N LEU A 288 7.37 -24.23 10.98
CA LEU A 288 8.70 -23.73 11.36
C LEU A 288 8.62 -22.52 12.29
N MET A 289 7.74 -21.56 12.03
CA MET A 289 7.54 -20.39 12.88
C MET A 289 7.00 -20.77 14.25
N LEU A 290 5.97 -21.61 14.31
CA LEU A 290 5.39 -22.11 15.55
C LEU A 290 6.42 -22.91 16.35
N TRP A 291 7.17 -23.80 15.68
CA TRP A 291 8.22 -24.59 16.34
C TRP A 291 9.36 -23.72 16.91
N ARG A 292 9.77 -22.68 16.17
CA ARG A 292 10.76 -21.70 16.66
C ARG A 292 10.20 -20.83 17.79
N GLY A 293 8.92 -20.47 17.73
CA GLY A 293 8.22 -19.73 18.79
C GLY A 293 8.14 -20.54 20.08
N MET A 294 7.85 -21.85 19.99
CA MET A 294 7.83 -22.76 21.14
C MET A 294 9.23 -23.05 21.70
N LYS A 295 10.29 -22.90 20.90
CA LYS A 295 11.70 -23.09 21.33
C LYS A 295 12.33 -21.86 21.97
N LYS A 296 11.70 -20.67 21.91
CA LYS A 296 12.14 -19.51 22.69
C LYS A 296 11.46 -19.59 24.07
N PRO A 297 12.18 -19.92 25.17
CA PRO A 297 11.60 -19.78 26.49
C PRO A 297 11.31 -18.30 26.73
N ALA A 298 10.10 -18.01 27.21
CA ALA A 298 9.59 -16.68 27.54
C ALA A 298 10.27 -16.02 28.77
N LEU A 299 11.58 -16.19 28.94
CA LEU A 299 12.32 -15.78 30.16
C LEU A 299 13.62 -15.00 29.88
N ALA A 300 13.69 -14.20 28.82
CA ALA A 300 14.88 -13.37 28.53
C ALA A 300 14.60 -11.90 28.17
N GLU A 301 13.39 -11.38 28.44
CA GLU A 301 13.06 -9.94 28.26
C GLU A 301 12.64 -9.24 29.56
N ILE A 302 13.09 -9.74 30.72
CA ILE A 302 13.12 -8.98 31.97
C ILE A 302 14.53 -9.13 32.57
N ALA A 303 15.47 -8.33 32.05
CA ALA A 303 16.73 -7.98 32.69
C ALA A 303 17.24 -6.66 32.11
#